data_AF-A0A543P222-F1
#
_entry.id   AF-A0A543P222-F1
#
_cell.length_a   1.000
_cell.length_b   1.000
_cell.length_c   1.000
_cell.angle_alpha   90.00
_cell.angle_beta   90.00
_cell.angle_gamma   90.00
#
_symmetry.space_group_name_H-M   'P 1'
#
loop_
_entity.id
_entity.type
_entity.pdbx_description
1 polymer ?
#
loop_
_entity_poly.entity_id
_entity_poly.type
_entity_poly.pdbx_seq_one_letter_code
_entity_poly.pdbx_strand_id
1 'polypeptide(L)' 'MSPRDGDIRASDADREETVRQLQRGLTQGRLTVHEFDERVQAAYAARTLAELTELIRDLPRSLW' A
#
# COMPACT_ATOMS: atom_id res chain seq x y z
N MET A 1 -11.19 5.19 22.67
CA MET A 1 -10.34 5.42 21.48
C MET A 1 -8.93 5.69 21.99
N SER A 2 -8.13 4.64 22.14
CA SER A 2 -6.68 4.77 22.35
C SER A 2 -6.06 5.51 21.15
N PRO A 3 -4.84 6.08 21.24
CA PRO A 3 -4.22 6.79 20.13
C PRO A 3 -4.35 5.91 18.90
N ARG A 4 -5.03 6.42 17.88
CA ARG A 4 -5.46 5.62 16.74
C ARG A 4 -4.19 5.19 16.03
N ASP A 5 -4.00 3.89 15.82
CA ASP A 5 -2.85 3.35 15.07
C ASP A 5 -2.69 3.96 13.66
N GLY A 6 -3.68 4.75 13.19
CA GLY A 6 -3.60 5.53 11.96
C GLY A 6 -2.73 6.79 11.99
N ASP A 7 -2.20 7.21 13.14
CA ASP A 7 -1.30 8.38 13.23
C ASP A 7 0.20 7.99 13.17
N ILE A 8 0.53 6.70 13.05
CA ILE A 8 1.93 6.25 12.94
C ILE A 8 2.49 6.66 11.58
N ARG A 9 3.59 7.43 11.59
CA ARG A 9 4.26 7.87 10.36
C ARG A 9 4.85 6.69 9.59
N ALA A 10 4.61 6.67 8.28
CA ALA A 10 5.23 5.73 7.37
C ALA A 10 6.70 6.09 7.11
N SER A 11 7.59 5.11 7.28
CA SER A 11 8.98 5.17 6.82
C SER A 11 9.07 4.94 5.31
N ASP A 12 10.24 5.19 4.72
CA ASP A 12 10.49 4.83 3.32
C ASP A 12 10.39 3.32 3.10
N ALA A 13 10.85 2.52 4.06
CA ALA A 13 10.76 1.06 4.00
C ALA A 13 9.29 0.58 3.95
N ASP A 14 8.38 1.24 4.68
CA ASP A 14 6.95 0.93 4.64
C ASP A 14 6.35 1.25 3.26
N ARG A 15 6.75 2.38 2.67
CA ARG A 15 6.34 2.77 1.31
C ARG A 15 6.85 1.76 0.28
N GLU A 16 8.12 1.38 0.36
CA GLU A 16 8.72 0.40 -0.55
C GLU A 16 8.11 -1.00 -0.42
N GLU A 17 7.82 -1.44 0.79
CA GLU A 17 7.09 -2.70 1.02
C GLU A 17 5.70 -2.62 0.38
N THR A 18 4.97 -1.52 0.57
CA THR A 18 3.65 -1.32 -0.06
C THR A 18 3.74 -1.36 -1.59
N VAL A 19 4.75 -0.72 -2.19
CA VAL A 19 4.98 -0.77 -3.65
C VAL A 19 5.28 -2.19 -4.13
N ARG A 20 6.09 -2.95 -3.38
CA ARG A 20 6.30 -4.39 -3.66
C ARG A 20 4.98 -5.16 -3.60
N GLN A 21 4.07 -4.77 -2.71
CA GLN A 21 2.75 -5.38 -2.64
C GLN A 21 1.87 -5.07 -3.85
N LEU A 22 1.84 -3.81 -4.26
CA LEU A 22 1.15 -3.41 -5.48
C LEU A 22 1.73 -4.13 -6.72
N GLN A 23 3.05 -4.33 -6.77
CA GLN A 23 3.71 -4.99 -7.89
C GLN A 23 3.28 -6.46 -8.03
N ARG A 24 3.17 -7.23 -6.93
CA ARG A 24 2.64 -8.61 -7.06
C ARG A 24 1.18 -8.61 -7.45
N GLY A 25 0.38 -7.64 -6.96
CA GLY A 25 -1.01 -7.46 -7.41
C GLY A 25 -1.11 -7.27 -8.93
N LEU A 26 -0.25 -6.45 -9.51
CA LEU A 26 -0.14 -6.28 -10.96
C LEU A 26 0.27 -7.58 -11.66
N THR A 27 1.33 -8.26 -11.22
CA THR A 27 1.81 -9.52 -11.82
C THR A 27 0.76 -10.63 -11.79
N GLN A 28 -0.11 -10.63 -10.78
CA GLN A 28 -1.20 -11.60 -10.63
C GLN A 28 -2.48 -11.18 -11.38
N GLY A 29 -2.48 -10.05 -12.09
CA GLY A 29 -3.65 -9.55 -12.81
C GLY A 29 -4.76 -9.02 -11.90
N ARG A 30 -4.45 -8.68 -10.64
CA ARG A 30 -5.40 -8.07 -9.68
C ARG A 30 -5.46 -6.56 -9.81
N LEU A 31 -4.37 -5.96 -10.28
CA LEU A 31 -4.32 -4.56 -10.67
C LEU A 31 -4.06 -4.47 -12.17
N THR A 32 -4.71 -3.52 -12.81
CA THR A 32 -4.27 -3.01 -14.11
C THR A 32 -3.00 -2.18 -13.95
N VAL A 33 -2.30 -1.92 -15.06
CA VAL A 33 -1.12 -1.03 -15.07
C VAL A 33 -1.49 0.38 -14.59
N HIS A 34 -2.68 0.85 -14.93
CA HIS A 34 -3.15 2.18 -14.52
C HIS A 34 -3.40 2.25 -13.01
N GLU A 35 -4.13 1.29 -12.44
CA GLU A 35 -4.35 1.23 -10.98
C GLU A 35 -3.04 1.05 -10.22
N PHE A 36 -2.10 0.28 -10.77
CA PHE A 36 -0.76 0.15 -10.19
C PHE A 36 -0.05 1.50 -10.12
N ASP A 37 0.00 2.25 -11.22
CA ASP A 37 0.66 3.56 -11.26
C ASP A 37 0.02 4.54 -10.26
N GLU A 38 -1.32 4.66 -10.27
CA GLU A 38 -2.05 5.53 -9.33
C GLU A 38 -1.74 5.18 -7.86
N ARG A 39 -1.77 3.89 -7.51
CA ARG A 39 -1.52 3.44 -6.14
C ARG A 39 -0.05 3.57 -5.74
N VAL A 40 0.89 3.44 -6.67
CA VAL A 40 2.33 3.69 -6.40
C VAL A 40 2.57 5.17 -6.10
N GLN A 41 1.98 6.08 -6.86
CA GLN A 41 2.05 7.52 -6.56
C GLN A 41 1.45 7.82 -5.17
N ALA A 42 0.29 7.22 -4.86
CA ALA A 42 -0.34 7.36 -3.54
C ALA A 42 0.53 6.79 -2.41
N ALA A 43 1.21 5.66 -2.63
CA ALA A 43 2.10 5.06 -1.63
C ALA A 43 3.27 5.99 -1.30
N TYR A 44 3.88 6.62 -2.32
CA TYR A 44 4.96 7.59 -2.09
C TYR A 44 4.48 8.90 -1.45
N ALA A 45 3.22 9.28 -1.64
CA ALA A 45 2.62 10.44 -1.00
C ALA A 45 2.12 10.18 0.44
N ALA A 46 1.93 8.92 0.83
CA ALA A 46 1.39 8.52 2.12
C ALA A 46 2.30 8.93 3.27
N ARG A 47 1.69 9.49 4.31
CA ARG A 47 2.35 9.98 5.52
C ARG A 47 2.25 8.99 6.66
N THR A 48 1.25 8.10 6.63
CA THR A 48 0.91 7.20 7.73
C THR A 48 0.79 5.75 7.28
N LEU A 49 0.97 4.82 8.23
CA LEU A 49 0.79 3.39 7.97
C LEU A 49 -0.67 3.03 7.62
N ALA A 50 -1.65 3.79 8.13
CA ALA A 50 -3.05 3.59 7.76
C ALA A 50 -3.31 3.94 6.30
N GLU A 51 -2.79 5.06 5.80
CA GLU A 51 -2.90 5.41 4.38
C GLU A 51 -2.29 4.32 3.49
N LEU A 52 -1.13 3.78 3.85
CA LEU A 52 -0.51 2.67 3.12
C LEU A 52 -1.37 1.39 3.15
N THR A 53 -1.94 1.06 4.30
CA THR A 53 -2.79 -0.12 4.47
C THR A 53 -4.03 -0.05 3.57
N GLU A 54 -4.62 1.14 3.39
CA GLU A 54 -5.77 1.33 2.52
C GLU A 54 -5.47 1.05 1.04
N LEU A 55 -4.23 1.28 0.58
CA LEU A 55 -3.86 1.07 -0.83
C LEU A 55 -3.81 -0.40 -1.26
N ILE A 56 -3.69 -1.30 -0.29
CA ILE A 56 -3.55 -2.76 -0.49
C ILE A 56 -4.69 -3.56 0.14
N ARG A 57 -5.71 -2.88 0.70
CA ARG A 57 -6.77 -3.53 1.50
C ARG A 57 -7.60 -4.55 0.74
N ASP A 58 -7.73 -4.36 -0.57
CA ASP A 58 -8.48 -5.20 -1.51
C ASP A 58 -7.60 -6.28 -2.14
N LEU A 59 -6.29 -6.26 -1.87
CA LEU A 59 -5.36 -7.29 -2.33
C LEU A 59 -5.31 -8.45 -1.33
N PRO A 60 -5.25 -9.71 -1.82
CA PRO A 60 -5.22 -10.88 -0.95
C PRO A 60 -3.93 -10.92 -0.11
N ARG A 61 -4.07 -10.96 1.22
CA ARG A 61 -2.94 -11.08 2.18
C ARG A 61 -2.34 -12.49 2.29
N SER A 62 -2.85 -13.47 1.55
CA SER A 62 -2.42 -14.87 1.66
C SER A 62 -1.32 -15.28 0.67
N LEU A 63 -0.66 -14.32 0.01
CA LEU A 63 0.40 -14.55 -0.99
C LEU A 63 1.73 -13.85 -0.61
N TRP A 64 1.94 -13.60 0.70
CA TRP A 64 3.07 -12.86 1.26
C TRP A 64 3.74 -13.66 2.37
#